data_AF-A0A9X8MP71-F1
#
_entry.id   AF-A0A9X8MP71-F1
#
_cell.length_a   1.000
_cell.length_b   1.000
_cell.length_c   1.000
_cell.angle_alpha   90.00
_cell.angle_beta   90.00
_cell.angle_gamma   90.00
#
_symmetry.space_group_name_H-M   'P 1'
#
loop_
_entity.id
_entity.type
_entity.pdbx_description
1 polymer ?
#
loop_
_entity_poly.entity_id
_entity_poly.type
_entity_poly.pdbx_seq_one_letter_code
_entity_poly.pdbx_strand_id
1 'polypeptide(L)'
;MGTEDRENPKERRMHGASAVRRGGAGERSRGSEPRPRVRLDLPRVPRRTFFPEYDPEAFGRMSEKIARFLGTGRFIVWMTVTIILWIAWNVTLPGNLRFDNYPFIFLTLALSLQASYAAPLILLAQNRQDNRDRVTHEQDRKQNERSIADTEYLTREIAALRTGLGEVATRDWIRSELEDLLRELELRQTADGEHPERDERDR
;
A
#
# COMPACT_ATOMS: atom_id res chain seq x y z
N MET A 1 20.79 67.01 50.92
CA MET A 1 20.50 68.37 50.42
C MET A 1 21.51 68.65 49.32
N GLY A 2 21.06 68.96 48.10
CA GLY A 2 21.90 69.15 46.90
C GLY A 2 22.31 67.81 46.27
N THR A 3 21.68 67.23 45.25
CA THR A 3 21.34 67.73 43.90
C THR A 3 22.53 68.32 43.16
N GLU A 4 22.63 67.87 41.90
CA GLU A 4 23.15 68.62 40.74
C GLU A 4 24.68 68.78 40.65
N ASP A 5 25.30 68.80 39.48
CA ASP A 5 24.83 68.55 38.12
C ASP A 5 26.07 68.15 37.30
N ARG A 6 25.77 67.60 36.13
CA ARG A 6 26.59 67.41 34.92
C ARG A 6 27.87 68.24 34.76
N GLU A 7 28.88 67.60 34.18
CA GLU A 7 29.39 67.90 32.82
C GLU A 7 30.33 66.75 32.38
N ASN A 8 30.03 65.96 31.34
CA ASN A 8 30.17 66.19 29.89
C ASN A 8 31.65 66.17 29.40
N PRO A 9 31.93 65.72 28.16
CA PRO A 9 32.61 64.46 27.96
C PRO A 9 33.82 64.62 27.01
N LYS A 10 34.32 63.49 26.52
CA LYS A 10 35.34 63.35 25.47
C LYS A 10 36.75 63.60 25.96
N GLU A 11 37.41 62.49 26.28
CA GLU A 11 38.77 62.28 25.78
C GLU A 11 39.04 60.79 25.64
N ARG A 12 38.50 60.26 24.54
CA ARG A 12 39.16 59.19 23.82
C ARG A 12 40.53 59.70 23.39
N ARG A 13 41.61 59.05 23.83
CA ARG A 13 42.59 58.42 22.93
C ARG A 13 43.75 57.86 23.73
N MET A 14 44.17 56.68 23.29
CA MET A 14 45.55 56.20 23.22
C MET A 14 46.34 56.18 24.53
N HIS A 15 46.74 54.98 24.96
CA HIS A 15 48.14 54.56 24.97
C HIS A 15 48.33 53.30 25.82
N GLY A 16 49.25 52.45 25.38
CA GLY A 16 50.10 51.66 26.26
C GLY A 16 49.56 50.25 26.48
N ALA A 17 50.09 49.23 25.81
CA ALA A 17 51.42 48.66 26.01
C ALA A 17 51.56 47.87 27.32
N SER A 18 51.91 46.61 27.11
CA SER A 18 52.78 45.81 27.97
C SER A 18 52.23 45.25 29.29
N ALA A 19 52.04 43.94 29.19
CA ALA A 19 52.84 42.95 29.91
C ALA A 19 52.35 42.47 31.29
N VAL A 20 51.99 41.18 31.27
CA VAL A 20 52.53 40.13 32.14
C VAL A 20 52.24 40.26 33.64
N ARG A 21 51.36 39.38 34.13
CA ARG A 21 51.61 38.39 35.21
C ARG A 21 50.31 37.62 35.46
N ARG A 22 50.25 36.33 35.12
CA ARG A 22 50.63 35.16 35.93
C ARG A 22 49.64 34.90 37.08
N GLY A 23 48.86 33.83 36.93
CA GLY A 23 48.21 33.13 38.03
C GLY A 23 46.74 32.84 37.80
N GLY A 24 46.42 31.61 37.41
CA GLY A 24 45.04 31.12 37.34
C GLY A 24 45.02 29.66 36.95
N ALA A 25 45.00 28.79 37.96
CA ALA A 25 44.85 27.36 37.81
C ALA A 25 43.57 27.03 37.04
N GLY A 26 43.71 26.48 35.84
CA GLY A 26 42.60 25.99 35.02
C GLY A 26 42.67 24.48 34.93
N GLU A 27 41.58 23.83 35.33
CA GLU A 27 41.35 22.40 35.26
C GLU A 27 41.85 21.75 33.96
N ARG A 28 42.60 20.66 34.11
CA ARG A 28 42.87 19.72 33.02
C ARG A 28 41.60 18.92 32.72
N SER A 29 40.62 19.55 32.11
CA SER A 29 39.57 18.82 31.39
C SER A 29 40.19 18.27 30.12
N ARG A 30 40.62 17.00 30.19
CA ARG A 30 40.95 16.19 29.02
C ARG A 30 39.83 16.35 28.01
N GLY A 31 40.18 16.85 26.83
CA GLY A 31 39.27 16.99 25.71
C GLY A 31 38.59 15.66 25.41
N SER A 32 37.29 15.61 25.71
CA SER A 32 36.40 14.59 25.18
C SER A 32 36.32 14.84 23.68
N GLU A 33 37.02 14.03 22.89
CA GLU A 33 36.84 14.02 21.45
C GLU A 33 35.34 13.82 21.12
N PRO A 34 34.77 14.60 20.19
CA PRO A 34 33.39 14.40 19.80
C PRO A 34 33.27 13.05 19.10
N ARG A 35 32.77 12.04 19.81
CA ARG A 35 32.38 10.75 19.23
C ARG A 35 31.47 11.02 18.02
N PRO A 36 31.78 10.47 16.83
CA PRO A 36 30.95 10.67 15.66
C PRO A 36 29.56 10.11 15.96
N ARG A 37 28.56 11.00 16.08
CA ARG A 37 27.16 10.63 16.26
C ARG A 37 26.72 9.98 14.95
N VAL A 38 26.52 8.66 14.98
CA VAL A 38 25.92 7.91 13.86
C VAL A 38 24.53 8.52 13.62
N ARG A 39 24.37 9.28 12.54
CA ARG A 39 23.06 9.77 12.11
C ARG A 39 22.23 8.57 11.64
N LEU A 40 21.13 8.31 12.35
CA LEU A 40 20.17 7.25 12.02
C LEU A 40 19.26 7.61 10.81
N ASP A 41 19.35 8.83 10.28
CA ASP A 41 18.49 9.31 9.19
C ASP A 41 18.99 8.92 7.79
N LEU A 42 20.12 8.22 7.66
CA LEU A 42 20.57 7.74 6.36
C LEU A 42 20.04 6.32 6.13
N PRO A 43 19.32 6.06 5.02
CA PRO A 43 18.93 4.71 4.67
C PRO A 43 20.19 3.85 4.60
N ARG A 44 20.24 2.83 5.44
CA ARG A 44 21.36 1.91 5.56
C ARG A 44 21.54 1.21 4.23
N VAL A 45 22.51 1.65 3.44
CA VAL A 45 22.91 0.99 2.19
C VAL A 45 23.16 -0.49 2.51
N PRO A 46 22.45 -1.42 1.84
CA PRO A 46 22.57 -2.84 2.14
C PRO A 46 24.02 -3.25 1.90
N ARG A 47 24.68 -3.74 2.96
CA ARG A 47 25.99 -4.36 2.86
C ARG A 47 25.84 -5.50 1.86
N ARG A 48 26.50 -5.37 0.70
CA ARG A 48 26.62 -6.39 -0.33
C ARG A 48 27.19 -7.64 0.33
N THR A 49 26.30 -8.54 0.70
CA THR A 49 26.64 -9.77 1.38
C THR A 49 26.83 -10.81 0.30
N PHE A 50 27.93 -11.56 0.34
CA PHE A 50 28.30 -12.60 -0.61
C PHE A 50 27.40 -13.86 -0.51
N PHE A 51 26.16 -13.72 -0.06
CA PHE A 51 25.20 -14.81 -0.21
C PHE A 51 24.78 -14.84 -1.70
N PRO A 52 24.72 -16.02 -2.33
CA PRO A 52 24.08 -16.15 -3.64
C PRO A 52 22.70 -15.52 -3.52
N GLU A 53 22.47 -14.44 -4.27
CA GLU A 53 21.19 -13.76 -4.29
C GLU A 53 20.17 -14.76 -4.85
N TYR A 54 19.42 -15.37 -3.93
CA TYR A 54 18.38 -16.31 -4.27
C TYR A 54 17.30 -15.52 -5.01
N ASP A 55 17.36 -15.53 -6.35
CA ASP A 55 16.45 -14.80 -7.22
C ASP A 55 15.03 -15.36 -7.04
N PRO A 56 14.16 -14.65 -6.29
CA PRO A 56 12.82 -15.13 -6.00
C PRO A 56 11.93 -15.12 -7.25
N GLU A 57 12.33 -14.43 -8.32
CA GLU A 57 11.60 -14.38 -9.59
C GLU A 57 11.88 -15.61 -10.46
N ALA A 58 13.14 -16.06 -10.52
CA ALA A 58 13.51 -17.29 -11.20
C ALA A 58 12.86 -18.53 -10.56
N PHE A 59 12.90 -18.62 -9.23
CA PHE A 59 12.22 -19.69 -8.50
C PHE A 59 10.70 -19.61 -8.69
N GLY A 60 10.12 -18.40 -8.69
CA GLY A 60 8.70 -18.20 -8.94
C GLY A 60 8.20 -18.74 -10.27
N ARG A 61 8.91 -18.44 -11.35
CA ARG A 61 8.61 -18.95 -12.70
C ARG A 61 8.78 -20.47 -12.78
N MET A 62 9.75 -21.03 -12.08
CA MET A 62 9.94 -22.48 -11.98
C MET A 62 8.78 -23.14 -11.21
N SER A 63 8.42 -22.61 -10.04
CA SER A 63 7.31 -23.11 -9.22
C SER A 63 5.99 -23.08 -9.97
N GLU A 64 5.72 -22.05 -10.77
CA GLU A 64 4.48 -21.97 -11.57
C GLU A 64 4.41 -22.99 -12.70
N LYS A 65 5.56 -23.37 -13.29
CA LYS A 65 5.63 -24.49 -14.23
C LYS A 65 5.41 -25.82 -13.52
N ILE A 66 6.06 -26.01 -12.37
CA ILE A 66 5.94 -27.22 -11.54
C ILE A 66 4.49 -27.39 -11.06
N ALA A 67 3.84 -26.33 -10.58
CA ALA A 67 2.45 -26.35 -10.12
C ALA A 67 1.48 -26.75 -11.24
N ARG A 68 1.62 -26.19 -12.43
CA ARG A 68 0.82 -26.58 -13.60
C ARG A 68 1.09 -28.03 -14.04
N PHE A 69 2.33 -28.49 -13.87
CA PHE A 69 2.74 -29.85 -14.22
C PHE A 69 2.20 -30.90 -13.23
N LEU A 70 2.31 -30.65 -11.92
CA LEU A 70 1.81 -31.54 -10.87
C LEU A 70 0.28 -31.53 -10.76
N GLY A 71 -0.38 -30.41 -11.04
CA GLY A 71 -1.85 -30.29 -11.02
C GLY A 71 -2.55 -30.98 -12.20
N THR A 72 -1.80 -31.38 -13.23
CA THR A 72 -2.36 -32.10 -14.39
C THR A 72 -2.15 -33.61 -14.20
N GLY A 73 -3.16 -34.44 -14.46
CA GLY A 73 -3.05 -35.91 -14.42
C GLY A 73 -1.99 -36.53 -15.35
N ARG A 74 -1.34 -35.70 -16.20
CA ARG A 74 -0.28 -36.07 -17.12
C ARG A 74 1.03 -36.47 -16.42
N PHE A 75 1.29 -35.97 -15.21
CA PHE A 75 2.44 -36.40 -14.41
C PHE A 75 2.35 -37.88 -14.03
N ILE A 76 1.17 -38.30 -13.57
CA ILE A 76 0.90 -39.69 -13.16
C ILE A 76 1.11 -40.63 -14.36
N VAL A 77 0.55 -40.28 -15.52
CA VAL A 77 0.70 -41.07 -16.76
C VAL A 77 2.19 -41.23 -17.12
N TRP A 78 2.96 -40.15 -17.09
CA TRP A 78 4.38 -40.18 -17.45
C TRP A 78 5.21 -41.02 -16.45
N MET A 79 4.92 -40.90 -15.15
CA MET A 79 5.53 -41.72 -14.09
C MET A 79 5.23 -43.21 -14.28
N THR A 80 3.97 -43.57 -14.54
CA THR A 80 3.56 -44.96 -14.78
C THR A 80 4.26 -45.55 -16.00
N VAL A 81 4.32 -44.79 -17.12
CA VAL A 81 5.03 -45.23 -18.34
C VAL A 81 6.50 -45.47 -18.05
N THR A 82 7.15 -44.58 -17.29
CA THR A 82 8.58 -44.72 -16.93
C THR A 82 8.85 -45.99 -16.12
N ILE A 83 8.00 -46.28 -15.13
CA ILE A 83 8.11 -47.51 -14.33
C ILE A 83 7.92 -48.76 -15.20
N ILE A 84 6.90 -48.76 -16.06
CA ILE A 84 6.64 -49.87 -16.99
C ILE A 84 7.83 -50.08 -17.93
N LEU A 85 8.38 -49.00 -18.50
CA LEU A 85 9.53 -49.06 -19.40
C LEU A 85 10.78 -49.59 -18.68
N TRP A 86 11.00 -49.21 -17.42
CA TRP A 86 12.11 -49.72 -16.61
C TRP A 86 11.99 -51.22 -16.35
N ILE A 87 10.78 -51.69 -15.99
CA ILE A 87 10.50 -53.11 -15.78
C ILE A 87 10.67 -53.86 -17.11
N ALA A 88 10.09 -53.36 -18.20
CA ALA A 88 10.20 -53.98 -19.52
C ALA A 88 11.66 -54.08 -19.99
N TRP A 89 12.46 -53.03 -19.79
CA TRP A 89 13.89 -53.06 -20.08
C TRP A 89 14.60 -54.16 -19.28
N ASN A 90 14.40 -54.22 -17.96
CA ASN A 90 15.08 -55.23 -17.12
C ASN A 90 14.61 -56.68 -17.37
N VAL A 91 13.36 -56.87 -17.81
CA VAL A 91 12.79 -58.19 -18.11
C VAL A 91 13.21 -58.70 -19.50
N THR A 92 13.29 -57.81 -20.49
CA THR A 92 13.60 -58.18 -21.89
C THR A 92 15.08 -58.45 -22.15
N LEU A 93 15.98 -58.00 -21.27
CA LEU A 93 17.41 -58.27 -21.43
C LEU A 93 17.81 -59.69 -20.94
N PRO A 94 18.59 -60.45 -21.73
CA PRO A 94 19.13 -61.75 -21.30
C PRO A 94 20.06 -61.61 -20.10
N GLY A 95 20.19 -62.69 -19.30
CA GLY A 95 20.74 -62.70 -17.93
C GLY A 95 22.13 -62.11 -17.72
N ASN A 96 22.88 -61.87 -18.79
CA ASN A 96 24.21 -61.28 -18.82
C ASN A 96 24.23 -59.73 -18.85
N LEU A 97 23.12 -59.06 -19.16
CA LEU A 97 23.01 -57.58 -19.12
C LEU A 97 21.85 -57.08 -18.22
N ARG A 98 21.31 -57.94 -17.35
CA ARG A 98 20.26 -57.56 -16.40
C ARG A 98 20.83 -56.61 -15.34
N PHE A 99 20.54 -55.32 -15.51
CA PHE A 99 21.02 -54.26 -14.62
C PHE A 99 20.33 -54.32 -13.24
N ASP A 100 19.05 -54.72 -13.20
CA ASP A 100 18.23 -54.79 -11.98
C ASP A 100 17.32 -56.05 -12.00
N ASN A 101 17.78 -57.16 -11.39
CA ASN A 101 16.99 -58.39 -11.23
C ASN A 101 15.94 -58.23 -10.12
N TYR A 102 14.88 -59.04 -10.16
CA TYR A 102 13.87 -59.11 -9.08
C TYR A 102 14.59 -59.30 -7.72
N PRO A 103 14.43 -58.41 -6.72
CA PRO A 103 13.28 -57.50 -6.47
C PRO A 103 13.41 -56.02 -6.92
N PHE A 104 14.16 -55.70 -7.98
CA PHE A 104 14.33 -54.33 -8.52
C PHE A 104 14.85 -53.32 -7.47
N ILE A 105 16.07 -53.55 -6.96
CA ILE A 105 16.64 -52.77 -5.86
C ILE A 105 16.91 -51.32 -6.29
N PHE A 106 17.35 -51.09 -7.53
CA PHE A 106 17.64 -49.74 -8.01
C PHE A 106 16.37 -48.93 -8.22
N LEU A 107 15.32 -49.54 -8.77
CA LEU A 107 14.01 -48.90 -8.87
C LEU A 107 13.49 -48.49 -7.48
N THR A 108 13.60 -49.39 -6.50
CA THR A 108 13.15 -49.14 -5.14
C THR A 108 13.94 -48.03 -4.46
N LEU A 109 15.27 -48.02 -4.61
CA LEU A 109 16.15 -46.96 -4.10
C LEU A 109 15.85 -45.61 -4.76
N ALA A 110 15.60 -45.59 -6.07
CA ALA A 110 15.24 -44.37 -6.78
C ALA A 110 13.90 -43.80 -6.29
N LEU A 111 12.88 -44.65 -6.13
CA LEU A 111 11.57 -44.24 -5.65
C LEU A 111 11.60 -43.75 -4.19
N SER A 112 12.40 -44.39 -3.32
CA SER A 112 12.54 -43.94 -1.93
C SER A 112 13.27 -42.59 -1.84
N LEU A 113 14.32 -42.39 -2.64
CA LEU A 113 15.00 -41.10 -2.76
C LEU A 113 14.08 -40.03 -3.33
N GLN A 114 13.29 -40.36 -4.36
CA GLN A 114 12.33 -39.44 -4.96
C GLN A 114 11.34 -38.94 -3.92
N ALA A 115 10.76 -39.83 -3.11
CA ALA A 115 9.85 -39.45 -2.04
C ALA A 115 10.54 -38.56 -0.98
N SER A 116 11.78 -38.88 -0.61
CA SER A 116 12.55 -38.12 0.39
C SER A 116 12.86 -36.70 -0.06
N TYR A 117 13.20 -36.50 -1.35
CA TYR A 117 13.49 -35.16 -1.89
C TYR A 117 12.24 -34.38 -2.29
N ALA A 118 11.11 -35.06 -2.53
CA ALA A 118 9.84 -34.40 -2.82
C ALA A 118 9.34 -33.59 -1.62
N ALA A 119 9.45 -34.11 -0.39
CA ALA A 119 8.99 -33.42 0.82
C ALA A 119 9.57 -32.00 1.01
N PRO A 120 10.90 -31.78 0.99
CA PRO A 120 11.46 -30.43 1.14
C PRO A 120 11.13 -29.50 -0.04
N LEU A 121 11.04 -30.03 -1.27
CA LEU A 121 10.61 -29.24 -2.42
C LEU A 121 9.16 -28.77 -2.30
N ILE A 122 8.28 -29.66 -1.83
CA ILE A 122 6.87 -29.33 -1.57
C ILE A 122 6.77 -28.29 -0.46
N LEU A 123 7.52 -28.43 0.63
CA LEU A 123 7.56 -27.46 1.74
C LEU A 123 8.04 -26.08 1.28
N LEU A 124 9.04 -26.02 0.39
CA LEU A 124 9.50 -24.75 -0.20
C LEU A 124 8.45 -24.13 -1.13
N ALA A 125 7.73 -24.94 -1.90
CA ALA A 125 6.64 -24.48 -2.75
C ALA A 125 5.46 -23.95 -1.91
N GLN A 126 5.12 -24.64 -0.82
CA GLN A 126 4.03 -24.28 0.11
C GLN A 126 4.35 -22.99 0.87
N ASN A 127 5.54 -22.85 1.46
CA ASN A 127 5.94 -21.61 2.17
C ASN A 127 5.85 -20.35 1.30
N ARG A 128 5.99 -20.50 -0.02
CA ARG A 128 5.84 -19.39 -0.97
C ARG A 128 4.37 -19.13 -1.31
N GLN A 129 3.55 -20.18 -1.46
CA GLN A 129 2.11 -20.04 -1.63
C GLN A 129 1.50 -19.33 -0.41
N ASP A 130 1.81 -19.80 0.80
CA ASP A 130 1.31 -19.22 2.05
C ASP A 130 1.68 -17.75 2.22
N ASN A 131 2.91 -17.35 1.81
CA ASN A 131 3.32 -15.94 1.84
C ASN A 131 2.55 -15.08 0.83
N ARG A 132 2.28 -15.57 -0.38
CA ARG A 132 1.47 -14.86 -1.37
C ARG A 132 0.02 -14.74 -0.91
N ASP A 133 -0.52 -15.81 -0.37
CA ASP A 133 -1.90 -15.86 0.12
C ASP A 133 -2.07 -14.91 1.29
N ARG A 134 -1.09 -14.85 2.21
CA ARG A 134 -1.08 -13.87 3.30
C ARG A 134 -1.11 -12.43 2.81
N VAL A 135 -0.25 -12.06 1.84
CA VAL A 135 -0.22 -10.69 1.30
C VAL A 135 -1.54 -10.34 0.61
N THR A 136 -2.09 -11.29 -0.16
CA THR A 136 -3.38 -11.13 -0.83
C THR A 136 -4.49 -10.91 0.19
N HIS A 137 -4.56 -11.74 1.24
CA HIS A 137 -5.53 -11.59 2.32
C HIS A 137 -5.40 -10.27 3.09
N GLU A 138 -4.18 -9.79 3.36
CA GLU A 138 -3.97 -8.50 4.01
C GLU A 138 -4.42 -7.33 3.11
N GLN A 139 -4.20 -7.44 1.80
CA GLN A 139 -4.66 -6.44 0.84
C GLN A 139 -6.18 -6.43 0.68
N ASP A 140 -6.81 -7.60 0.63
CA ASP A 140 -8.26 -7.74 0.54
C ASP A 140 -8.95 -7.17 1.79
N ARG A 141 -8.39 -7.40 2.99
CA ARG A 141 -8.89 -6.77 4.22
C ARG A 141 -8.87 -5.25 4.14
N LYS A 142 -7.74 -4.67 3.71
CA LYS A 142 -7.61 -3.21 3.56
C LYS A 142 -8.57 -2.65 2.51
N GLN A 143 -8.78 -3.35 1.41
CA GLN A 143 -9.77 -2.96 0.40
C GLN A 143 -11.19 -3.02 0.96
N ASN A 144 -11.52 -4.07 1.71
CA ASN A 144 -12.85 -4.22 2.32
C ASN A 144 -13.12 -3.11 3.34
N GLU A 145 -12.14 -2.78 4.20
CA GLU A 145 -12.26 -1.66 5.15
C GLU A 145 -12.51 -0.33 4.43
N ARG A 146 -11.80 -0.07 3.32
CA ARG A 146 -12.04 1.12 2.48
C ARG A 146 -13.41 1.10 1.84
N SER A 147 -13.83 -0.03 1.29
CA SER A 147 -15.15 -0.18 0.67
C SER A 147 -16.29 0.06 1.66
N ILE A 148 -16.13 -0.39 2.91
CA ILE A 148 -17.10 -0.13 3.98
C ILE A 148 -17.14 1.37 4.28
N ALA A 149 -15.97 2.01 4.45
CA ALA A 149 -15.90 3.46 4.70
C ALA A 149 -16.50 4.28 3.55
N ASP A 150 -16.23 3.91 2.30
CA ASP A 150 -16.80 4.58 1.12
C ASP A 150 -18.32 4.40 1.07
N THR A 151 -18.83 3.21 1.42
CA THR A 151 -20.26 2.94 1.49
C THR A 151 -20.94 3.75 2.61
N GLU A 152 -20.30 3.84 3.78
CA GLU A 152 -20.79 4.68 4.89
C GLU A 152 -20.79 6.16 4.51
N TYR A 153 -19.74 6.63 3.84
CA TYR A 153 -19.65 8.00 3.33
C TYR A 153 -20.75 8.30 2.33
N LEU A 154 -20.92 7.46 1.30
CA LEU A 154 -21.98 7.61 0.30
C LEU A 154 -23.38 7.56 0.94
N THR A 155 -23.59 6.68 1.91
CA THR A 155 -24.88 6.60 2.63
C THR A 155 -25.17 7.88 3.41
N ARG A 156 -24.15 8.44 4.08
CA ARG A 156 -24.28 9.72 4.79
C ARG A 156 -24.52 10.87 3.82
N GLU A 157 -23.83 10.89 2.68
CA GLU A 157 -23.99 11.92 1.66
C GLU A 157 -25.38 11.85 1.03
N ILE A 158 -25.88 10.65 0.71
CA ILE A 158 -27.25 10.45 0.20
C ILE A 158 -28.29 10.88 1.24
N ALA A 159 -28.06 10.58 2.52
CA ALA A 159 -28.96 11.04 3.59
C ALA A 159 -28.97 12.58 3.70
N ALA A 160 -27.81 13.23 3.60
CA ALA A 160 -27.70 14.68 3.60
C ALA A 160 -28.37 15.30 2.37
N LEU A 161 -28.13 14.75 1.17
CA LEU A 161 -28.79 15.15 -0.07
C LEU A 161 -30.31 14.98 0.01
N ARG A 162 -30.79 13.87 0.59
CA ARG A 162 -32.23 13.63 0.81
C ARG A 162 -32.84 14.67 1.74
N THR A 163 -32.16 15.07 2.81
CA THR A 163 -32.66 16.10 3.71
C THR A 163 -32.68 17.47 3.03
N GLY A 164 -31.59 17.85 2.33
CA GLY A 164 -31.53 19.11 1.58
C GLY A 164 -32.56 19.20 0.45
N LEU A 165 -32.76 18.12 -0.32
CA LEU A 165 -33.84 18.04 -1.31
C LEU A 165 -35.22 17.98 -0.65
N GLY A 166 -35.34 17.33 0.51
CA GLY A 166 -36.59 17.29 1.27
C GLY A 166 -37.05 18.66 1.73
N GLU A 167 -36.12 19.54 2.12
CA GLU A 167 -36.38 20.93 2.51
C GLU A 167 -36.66 21.85 1.30
N VAL A 168 -35.99 21.63 0.15
CA VAL A 168 -36.13 22.50 -1.03
C VAL A 168 -37.24 22.06 -1.99
N ALA A 169 -37.64 20.78 -1.97
CA ALA A 169 -38.67 20.22 -2.85
C ALA A 169 -39.92 19.75 -2.10
N THR A 170 -40.22 20.30 -0.93
CA THR A 170 -41.50 19.99 -0.29
C THR A 170 -42.62 20.74 -1.00
N ARG A 171 -43.64 19.97 -1.39
CA ARG A 171 -44.95 20.34 -1.96
C ARG A 171 -45.43 21.77 -1.74
N ASP A 172 -45.19 22.38 -0.58
CA ASP A 172 -45.63 23.74 -0.27
C ASP A 172 -44.84 24.82 -1.03
N TRP A 173 -43.53 24.65 -1.26
CA TRP A 173 -42.76 25.55 -2.12
C TRP A 173 -43.15 25.42 -3.59
N ILE A 174 -43.29 24.18 -4.08
CA ILE A 174 -43.75 23.93 -5.46
C ILE A 174 -45.18 24.44 -5.65
N ARG A 175 -46.04 24.32 -4.62
CA ARG A 175 -47.40 24.84 -4.64
C ARG A 175 -47.41 26.37 -4.62
N SER A 176 -46.62 27.02 -3.76
CA SER A 176 -46.56 28.48 -3.72
C SER A 176 -46.02 29.05 -5.02
N GLU A 177 -45.00 28.43 -5.62
CA GLU A 177 -44.44 28.88 -6.89
C GLU A 177 -45.45 28.70 -8.05
N LEU A 178 -46.19 27.58 -8.06
CA LEU A 178 -47.28 27.36 -9.02
C LEU A 178 -48.43 28.36 -8.83
N GLU A 179 -48.79 28.69 -7.58
CA GLU A 179 -49.83 29.67 -7.28
C GLU A 179 -49.40 31.09 -7.67
N ASP A 180 -48.15 31.48 -7.42
CA ASP A 180 -47.62 32.78 -7.84
C ASP A 180 -47.56 32.89 -9.37
N LEU A 181 -47.10 31.85 -10.07
CA LEU A 181 -47.10 31.82 -11.54
C LEU A 181 -48.51 31.88 -12.12
N LEU A 182 -49.48 31.17 -11.53
CA LEU A 182 -50.88 31.24 -11.95
C LEU A 182 -51.48 32.63 -11.73
N ARG A 183 -51.20 33.23 -10.58
CA ARG A 183 -51.66 34.58 -10.24
C ARG A 183 -51.08 35.64 -11.19
N GLU A 184 -49.81 35.51 -11.56
CA GLU A 184 -49.18 36.39 -12.56
C GLU A 184 -49.88 36.28 -13.93
N LEU A 185 -50.24 35.07 -14.37
CA LEU A 185 -50.96 34.86 -15.63
C LEU A 185 -52.39 35.44 -15.59
N GLU A 186 -53.10 35.29 -14.48
CA GLU A 186 -54.46 35.84 -14.30
C GLU A 186 -54.46 37.37 -14.28
N LEU A 187 -53.47 37.99 -13.60
CA LEU A 187 -53.26 39.44 -13.62
C LEU A 187 -52.96 39.97 -15.02
N ARG A 188 -52.23 39.22 -15.86
CA ARG A 188 -52.00 39.61 -17.26
C ARG A 188 -53.29 39.51 -18.08
N GLN A 189 -54.14 38.52 -17.84
CA GLN A 189 -55.43 38.39 -18.54
C GLN A 189 -56.43 39.49 -18.17
N THR A 190 -56.49 39.90 -16.90
CA THR A 190 -57.37 41.01 -16.48
C THR A 190 -56.86 42.35 -16.97
N ALA A 191 -55.54 42.56 -17.00
CA ALA A 191 -54.93 43.75 -17.60
C ALA A 191 -55.18 43.88 -19.11
N ASP A 192 -55.27 42.75 -19.84
CA ASP A 192 -55.68 42.74 -21.26
C ASP A 192 -57.20 42.90 -21.46
N GLY A 193 -58.01 42.66 -20.42
CA GLY A 193 -59.48 42.78 -20.44
C GLY A 193 -60.01 44.18 -20.12
N GLU A 194 -59.23 45.03 -19.46
CA GLU A 194 -59.57 46.42 -19.12
C GLU A 194 -59.13 47.43 -20.20
N HIS A 195 -59.41 47.13 -21.47
CA HIS A 195 -59.48 48.17 -22.48
C HIS A 195 -60.89 48.78 -22.39
N PRO A 196 -61.11 49.93 -21.73
CA PRO A 196 -62.46 50.43 -21.53
C PRO A 196 -63.01 50.85 -22.89
N GLU A 197 -64.16 50.29 -23.27
CA GLU A 197 -65.03 50.89 -24.26
C GLU A 197 -65.26 52.34 -23.86
N ARG A 198 -64.54 53.24 -24.53
CA ARG A 198 -65.01 54.60 -24.74
C ARG A 198 -66.29 54.47 -25.54
N ASP A 199 -67.44 54.64 -24.90
CA ASP A 199 -68.51 55.33 -25.61
C ASP A 199 -69.55 55.99 -24.72
N GLU A 200 -69.73 57.26 -25.04
CA GLU A 200 -70.98 58.00 -25.12
C GLU A 200 -72.03 57.81 -24.01
N ARG A 201 -72.14 58.87 -23.19
CA ARG A 201 -73.45 59.51 -22.98
C ARG A 201 -73.29 60.95 -22.48
N ASP A 202 -73.03 61.84 -23.43
CA ASP A 202 -73.61 63.18 -23.40
C ASP A 202 -75.10 63.05 -23.76
N ARG A 203 -75.99 63.47 -22.86
CA ARG A 203 -77.29 64.15 -23.10
C ARG A 203 -78.17 64.18 -21.86
#